data_AF-A0A6N8U4S8-F1
#
_entry.id   AF-A0A6N8U4S8-F1
#
_cell.length_a   1.000
_cell.length_b   1.000
_cell.length_c   1.000
_cell.angle_alpha   90.00
_cell.angle_beta   90.00
_cell.angle_gamma   90.00
#
_symmetry.space_group_name_H-M   'P 1'
#
loop_
_entity.id
_entity.type
_entity.pdbx_description
1 polymer ?
#
loop_
_entity_poly.entity_id
_entity_poly.type
_entity_poly.pdbx_seq_one_letter_code
_entity_poly.pdbx_strand_id
1 'polypeptide(L)'
;MKRILVACGTAIATSTVVAKKIEEVFKNKGHDVQVDQCKASEAPSKAANFDLIVATTPVGNVGDTPVIQSISFLTGIGMEEDIKKIFNELNLEY
;
A
#
# COMPACT_ATOMS: atom_id res chain seq x y z
N MET A 1 1.35 -8.86 12.79
CA MET A 1 2.05 -7.74 12.13
C MET A 1 1.65 -7.78 10.67
N LYS A 2 0.95 -6.76 10.18
CA LYS A 2 0.46 -6.73 8.78
C LYS A 2 1.53 -6.14 7.87
N ARG A 3 1.65 -6.67 6.66
CA ARG A 3 2.67 -6.25 5.70
C ARG A 3 1.99 -5.67 4.46
N ILE A 4 2.30 -4.41 4.16
CA ILE A 4 1.74 -3.66 3.05
C ILE A 4 2.87 -3.38 2.07
N LEU A 5 2.67 -3.70 0.80
CA LEU A 5 3.63 -3.43 -0.27
C LEU A 5 3.16 -2.27 -1.13
N VAL A 6 3.90 -1.17 -1.17
CA VAL A 6 3.63 -0.03 -2.04
C VAL A 6 4.44 -0.15 -3.32
N ALA A 7 3.75 -0.31 -4.45
CA ALA A 7 4.35 -0.39 -5.78
C ALA A 7 4.23 0.95 -6.52
N CYS A 8 5.36 1.58 -6.83
CA CYS A 8 5.40 2.83 -7.58
C CYS A 8 6.22 2.67 -8.88
N GLY A 9 5.70 3.13 -10.01
CA GLY A 9 6.37 3.04 -11.30
C GLY A 9 7.32 4.20 -11.62
N THR A 10 7.15 5.36 -10.97
CA THR A 10 7.79 6.62 -11.42
C THR A 10 8.91 7.13 -10.50
N ALA A 11 8.94 6.79 -9.20
CA ALA A 11 10.07 7.05 -8.29
C ALA A 11 9.85 6.45 -6.89
N ILE A 12 10.96 6.12 -6.19
CA ILE A 12 10.97 5.71 -4.77
C ILE A 12 10.77 6.92 -3.82
N ALA A 13 11.08 8.14 -4.28
CA ALA A 13 11.04 9.33 -3.46
C ALA A 13 9.62 9.66 -2.93
N THR A 14 8.60 9.53 -3.78
CA THR A 14 7.21 9.81 -3.42
C THR A 14 6.61 8.73 -2.51
N SER A 15 7.14 7.50 -2.57
CA SER A 15 6.62 6.36 -1.81
C SER A 15 7.02 6.41 -0.33
N THR A 16 8.12 7.08 0.01
CA THR A 16 8.57 7.19 1.42
C THR A 16 7.64 8.08 2.24
N VAL A 17 7.11 9.15 1.64
CA VAL A 17 6.16 10.06 2.31
C VAL A 17 4.83 9.34 2.58
N VAL A 18 4.38 8.54 1.61
CA VAL A 18 3.17 7.72 1.73
C VAL A 18 3.33 6.63 2.77
N ALA A 19 4.43 5.88 2.72
CA ALA A 19 4.70 4.81 3.67
C ALA A 19 4.69 5.31 5.11
N LYS A 20 5.41 6.41 5.37
CA LYS A 20 5.47 7.01 6.70
C LYS A 20 4.09 7.47 7.20
N LYS A 21 3.27 8.02 6.31
CA LYS A 21 1.90 8.46 6.64
C LYS A 21 0.98 7.28 6.97
N ILE A 22 1.08 6.18 6.21
CA ILE A 22 0.36 4.93 6.51
C ILE A 22 0.80 4.40 7.87
N GLU A 23 2.12 4.27 8.10
CA GLU A 23 2.67 3.80 9.37
C GLU A 23 2.19 4.66 10.55
N GLU A 24 2.17 6.00 10.42
CA GLU A 24 1.67 6.89 11.47
C GLU A 24 0.19 6.66 11.76
N VAL A 25 -0.68 6.54 10.74
CA VAL A 25 -2.12 6.31 10.94
C VAL A 25 -2.38 4.96 11.63
N PHE A 26 -1.68 3.91 11.18
CA PHE A 26 -1.78 2.58 11.79
C PHE A 26 -1.27 2.57 13.23
N LYS A 27 -0.12 3.20 13.47
CA LYS A 27 0.45 3.32 14.81
C LYS A 27 -0.44 4.14 15.75
N ASN A 28 -1.10 5.17 15.24
CA ASN A 28 -2.06 5.97 16.02
C ASN A 28 -3.27 5.13 16.48
N LYS A 29 -3.67 4.15 15.66
CA LYS A 29 -4.70 3.16 15.99
C LYS A 29 -4.21 1.98 16.82
N GLY A 30 -2.91 1.91 17.15
CA GLY A 30 -2.33 0.80 17.90
C GLY A 30 -2.05 -0.45 17.06
N HIS A 31 -2.07 -0.34 15.73
CA HIS A 31 -1.71 -1.43 14.83
C HIS A 31 -0.29 -1.24 14.30
N ASP A 32 0.52 -2.28 14.47
CA ASP A 32 1.88 -2.30 13.94
C ASP A 32 1.86 -2.90 12.52
N VAL A 33 2.17 -2.05 11.53
CA VAL A 33 2.24 -2.43 10.11
C VAL A 33 3.61 -2.15 9.55
N GLN A 34 4.03 -3.05 8.67
CA GLN A 34 5.27 -2.92 7.94
C GLN A 34 4.94 -2.50 6.50
N VAL A 35 5.32 -1.28 6.13
CA VAL A 35 5.14 -0.78 4.78
C VAL A 35 6.47 -0.89 4.03
N ASP A 36 6.49 -1.71 2.97
CA ASP A 36 7.65 -1.89 2.10
C ASP A 36 7.38 -1.24 0.74
N GLN A 37 8.40 -0.69 0.10
CA GLN A 37 8.27 0.01 -1.17
C GLN A 37 9.04 -0.74 -2.25
N CYS A 38 8.40 -0.92 -3.41
CA CYS A 38 8.97 -1.69 -4.51
C CYS A 38 8.56 -1.13 -5.88
N LYS A 39 9.22 -1.62 -6.93
CA LYS A 39 8.86 -1.26 -8.31
C LYS A 39 7.61 -2.01 -8.73
N ALA A 40 6.81 -1.40 -9.60
CA ALA A 40 5.64 -2.06 -10.21
C ALA A 40 5.98 -3.42 -10.84
N SER A 41 7.17 -3.56 -11.44
CA SER A 41 7.65 -4.83 -12.01
C SER A 41 7.95 -5.91 -10.97
N GLU A 42 8.31 -5.54 -9.74
CA GLU A 42 8.67 -6.46 -8.66
C GLU A 42 7.49 -6.74 -7.71
N ALA A 43 6.44 -5.91 -7.77
CA ALA A 43 5.21 -6.06 -7.01
C ALA A 43 4.60 -7.48 -7.10
N PRO A 44 4.41 -8.10 -8.28
CA PRO A 44 3.86 -9.46 -8.36
C PRO A 44 4.77 -10.53 -7.76
N SER A 45 6.09 -10.38 -7.86
CA SER A 45 7.04 -11.34 -7.27
C SER A 45 7.09 -11.23 -5.75
N LYS A 46 6.94 -10.01 -5.22
CA LYS A 46 6.90 -9.77 -3.78
C LYS A 46 5.53 -10.06 -3.17
N ALA A 47 4.45 -9.93 -3.93
CA ALA A 47 3.06 -10.09 -3.52
C ALA A 47 2.80 -11.23 -2.53
N ALA A 48 3.36 -12.41 -2.81
CA ALA A 48 3.18 -13.60 -2.00
C ALA A 48 3.70 -13.47 -0.55
N ASN A 49 4.55 -12.49 -0.25
CA ASN A 49 5.09 -12.22 1.09
C ASN A 49 4.34 -11.12 1.85
N PHE A 50 3.33 -10.51 1.23
CA PHE A 50 2.57 -9.38 1.78
C PHE A 50 1.09 -9.73 1.89
N ASP A 51 0.42 -9.07 2.85
CA ASP A 51 -1.01 -9.26 3.11
C ASP A 51 -1.85 -8.35 2.19
N LEU A 52 -1.25 -7.23 1.75
CA LEU A 52 -1.87 -6.25 0.89
C LEU A 52 -0.85 -5.58 -0.02
N ILE A 53 -1.26 -5.27 -1.25
CA ILE A 53 -0.45 -4.51 -2.21
C ILE A 53 -1.19 -3.23 -2.59
N VAL A 54 -0.45 -2.14 -2.64
CA VAL A 54 -0.93 -0.80 -2.95
C VAL A 54 -0.13 -0.32 -4.16
N ALA A 55 -0.73 -0.36 -5.35
CA ALA A 55 -0.03 -0.02 -6.58
C ALA A 55 -0.55 1.30 -7.16
N THR A 56 0.36 2.24 -7.42
CA THR A 56 0.00 3.50 -8.11
C THR A 56 -0.05 3.36 -9.63
N THR A 57 0.32 2.18 -10.13
CA THR A 57 0.27 1.80 -11.54
C THR A 57 -0.57 0.54 -11.67
N PRO A 58 -1.16 0.27 -12.85
CA PRO A 58 -1.71 -1.05 -13.11
C PRO A 58 -0.59 -2.08 -12.97
N VAL A 59 -0.70 -2.93 -11.96
CA VAL A 59 0.11 -4.13 -11.78
C VAL A 59 -0.78 -5.32 -12.16
N GLY A 60 -0.21 -6.32 -12.82
CA GLY A 60 -0.97 -7.50 -13.24
C GLY A 60 -1.55 -8.27 -12.06
N ASN A 61 -2.35 -9.30 -12.34
CA ASN A 61 -2.89 -10.19 -11.31
C ASN A 61 -1.72 -10.79 -10.49
N VAL A 62 -1.67 -10.44 -9.21
CA VAL A 62 -0.62 -10.90 -8.28
C VAL A 62 -0.97 -12.23 -7.60
N GLY A 63 -1.91 -12.99 -8.18
CA GLY A 63 -2.40 -14.24 -7.61
C GLY A 63 -3.47 -14.00 -6.54
N ASP A 64 -3.24 -14.52 -5.34
CA ASP A 64 -4.21 -14.56 -4.23
C ASP A 64 -4.18 -13.29 -3.36
N THR A 65 -3.13 -12.48 -3.46
CA THR A 65 -2.98 -11.28 -2.62
C THR A 65 -3.85 -10.12 -3.15
N PRO A 66 -4.63 -9.44 -2.29
CA PRO A 66 -5.42 -8.30 -2.70
C PRO A 66 -4.53 -7.13 -3.16
N VAL A 67 -4.88 -6.55 -4.31
CA VAL A 67 -4.23 -5.36 -4.88
C VAL A 67 -5.19 -4.20 -4.86
N ILE A 68 -4.79 -3.12 -4.19
CA ILE A 68 -5.46 -1.83 -4.23
C ILE A 68 -4.73 -0.95 -5.23
N GLN A 69 -5.48 -0.45 -6.20
CA GLN A 69 -4.96 0.47 -7.21
C GLN A 69 -5.19 1.91 -6.76
N SER A 70 -4.11 2.56 -6.35
CA SER A 70 -4.14 3.80 -5.56
C SER A 70 -3.58 4.97 -6.37
N ILE A 71 -4.34 5.42 -7.36
CA ILE A 71 -3.96 6.59 -8.17
C ILE A 71 -3.95 7.90 -7.34
N SER A 72 -4.62 7.90 -6.18
CA SER A 72 -4.69 9.02 -5.25
C SER A 72 -3.33 9.47 -4.71
N PHE A 73 -2.36 8.57 -4.66
CA PHE A 73 -0.98 8.94 -4.29
C PHE A 73 -0.25 9.72 -5.39
N LEU A 74 -0.68 9.59 -6.64
CA LEU A 74 -0.12 10.32 -7.77
C LEU A 74 -0.78 11.69 -7.94
N THR A 75 -2.10 11.75 -7.76
CA THR A 75 -2.89 12.99 -7.91
C THR A 75 -2.88 13.86 -6.65
N GLY A 76 -2.49 13.29 -5.51
CA GLY A 76 -2.53 13.96 -4.22
C GLY A 76 -3.94 14.08 -3.60
N ILE A 77 -4.96 13.54 -4.27
CA ILE A 77 -6.37 13.67 -3.90
C ILE A 77 -6.91 12.29 -3.54
N GLY A 78 -7.46 12.14 -2.33
CA GLY A 78 -8.06 10.87 -1.88
C GLY A 78 -7.09 9.90 -1.21
N MET A 79 -5.89 10.34 -0.79
CA MET A 79 -4.95 9.47 -0.07
C MET A 79 -5.57 8.89 1.21
N GLU A 80 -6.39 9.67 1.92
CA GLU A 80 -7.09 9.23 3.12
C GLU A 80 -8.16 8.16 2.82
N GLU A 81 -8.81 8.24 1.65
CA GLU A 81 -9.76 7.21 1.20
C GLU A 81 -9.05 5.91 0.85
N ASP A 82 -7.88 5.99 0.21
CA ASP A 82 -7.03 4.83 -0.05
C ASP A 82 -6.58 4.17 1.26
N ILE A 83 -6.15 4.96 2.25
CA ILE A 83 -5.84 4.45 3.59
C ILE A 83 -7.07 3.78 4.21
N LYS A 84 -8.26 4.40 4.15
CA LYS A 84 -9.50 3.76 4.61
C LYS A 84 -9.77 2.42 3.92
N LYS A 85 -9.60 2.35 2.60
CA LYS A 85 -9.76 1.10 1.83
C LYS A 85 -8.75 0.04 2.27
N ILE A 86 -7.51 0.44 2.52
CA ILE A 86 -6.45 -0.44 3.04
C ILE A 86 -6.86 -1.02 4.39
N PHE A 87 -7.36 -0.21 5.33
CA PHE A 87 -7.87 -0.71 6.61
C PHE A 87 -9.07 -1.65 6.44
N ASN A 88 -9.99 -1.31 5.55
CA ASN A 88 -11.17 -2.11 5.29
C ASN A 88 -10.81 -3.49 4.71
N GLU A 89 -9.89 -3.57 3.74
CA GLU A 89 -9.41 -4.85 3.21
C GLU A 89 -8.68 -5.67 4.27
N LEU A 90 -7.86 -5.01 5.09
CA LEU A 90 -7.18 -5.66 6.20
C LEU A 90 -8.13 -6.08 7.34
N ASN A 91 -9.44 -5.79 7.23
CA ASN A 91 -10.47 -6.01 8.26
C ASN A 91 -10.09 -5.36 9.60
N LEU A 92 -9.55 -4.15 9.55
CA LEU A 92 -9.15 -3.38 10.72
C LEU A 92 -10.13 -2.22 10.94
N GLU A 93 -10.49 -1.95 12.19
CA GLU A 93 -11.43 -0.86 12.53
C GLU A 93 -10.80 0.52 12.26
N TYR A 94 -11.37 1.26 11.29
CA TYR A 94 -10.99 2.64 10.94
C TYR A 94 -11.77 3.70 11.73
#